data_AF-A0A060XJE3-F1
#
_entry.id   AF-A0A060XJE3-F1
#
_cell.length_a   1.000
_cell.length_b   1.000
_cell.length_c   1.000
_cell.angle_alpha   90.00
_cell.angle_beta   90.00
_cell.angle_gamma   90.00
#
_symmetry.space_group_name_H-M   'P 1'
#
loop_
_entity.id
_entity.type
_entity.pdbx_description
1 polymer ?
#
loop_
_entity_poly.entity_id
_entity_poly.type
_entity_poly.pdbx_seq_one_letter_code
_entity_poly.pdbx_strand_id
1 'polypeptide(L)'
;MLGLNLNTNMPFSTFGDFMYQNSCASVEDEVDAVTDPDEFADIYEPLDVKSKKIHIVDSGLTYNLPYPLILRPQRGVDLIISFDFSARPSDSSPPFKELLLAEKWARMNKLPFPKIDPKVFDREGLKECYVFKPKKGERNCPTVIHFVLVNINFRTFKAPGVPRETEKEKEMADFDIFDDPETPYSTFNFQYSNQAFTQLHDLMEFNTLNNIEVIKEAIKESIVYRKENPSRCSVSLSLNEIQNKMFLKRETREKPRK
;
A
#
# COMPACT_ATOMS: atom_id res chain seq x y z
N MET A 1 -14.81 -12.08 20.79
CA MET A 1 -14.85 -13.45 20.22
C MET A 1 -15.49 -14.40 21.24
N LEU A 2 -16.82 -14.36 21.38
CA LEU A 2 -17.51 -14.94 22.54
C LEU A 2 -17.32 -16.46 22.66
N GLY A 3 -16.78 -16.92 23.79
CA GLY A 3 -16.66 -18.35 24.10
C GLY A 3 -15.56 -19.09 23.35
N LEU A 4 -14.63 -18.38 22.71
CA LEU A 4 -13.45 -18.98 22.09
C LEU A 4 -12.47 -19.43 23.18
N ASN A 5 -12.16 -20.73 23.18
CA ASN A 5 -11.19 -21.34 24.09
C ASN A 5 -9.78 -21.11 23.53
N LEU A 6 -9.16 -19.99 23.89
CA LEU A 6 -7.81 -19.65 23.46
C LEU A 6 -6.80 -20.12 24.52
N ASN A 7 -6.06 -21.19 24.21
CA ASN A 7 -4.69 -21.28 24.72
C ASN A 7 -3.94 -20.07 24.16
N THR A 8 -3.19 -19.36 25.00
CA THR A 8 -2.57 -18.05 24.79
C THR A 8 -1.53 -18.01 23.65
N ASN A 9 -1.93 -18.32 22.43
CA ASN A 9 -1.10 -18.18 21.24
C ASN A 9 -1.40 -16.83 20.59
N MET A 10 -0.39 -15.97 20.58
CA MET A 10 -0.44 -14.66 19.92
C MET A 10 -0.80 -14.82 18.43
N PRO A 11 -1.46 -13.81 17.82
CA PRO A 11 -1.98 -13.88 16.46
C PRO A 11 -0.89 -13.68 15.40
N PHE A 12 0.36 -14.05 15.68
CA PHE A 12 1.38 -14.06 14.65
C PHE A 12 1.07 -15.21 13.68
N SER A 13 1.05 -14.89 12.39
CA SER A 13 1.00 -15.93 11.38
C SER A 13 2.22 -16.84 11.59
N THR A 14 2.03 -18.15 11.68
CA THR A 14 3.14 -19.12 11.73
C THR A 14 4.10 -18.98 10.54
N PHE A 15 3.65 -18.33 9.46
CA PHE A 15 4.46 -17.98 8.30
C PHE A 15 5.37 -16.77 8.52
N GLY A 16 5.06 -15.88 9.47
CA GLY A 16 5.87 -14.69 9.79
C GLY A 16 7.25 -15.07 10.31
N ASP A 17 7.33 -16.01 11.26
CA ASP A 17 8.61 -16.47 11.81
C ASP A 17 9.48 -17.17 10.73
N PHE A 18 8.90 -17.93 9.79
CA PHE A 18 9.64 -18.52 8.66
C PHE A 18 10.17 -17.47 7.67
N MET A 19 9.47 -16.35 7.49
CA MET A 19 9.91 -15.25 6.63
C MET A 19 11.03 -14.45 7.31
N TYR A 20 10.86 -14.18 8.60
CA TYR A 20 11.77 -13.36 9.40
C TYR A 20 13.09 -14.08 9.75
N GLN A 21 13.08 -15.41 9.93
CA GLN A 21 14.31 -16.19 10.16
C GLN A 21 15.28 -16.19 8.96
N ASN A 22 14.80 -15.91 7.75
CA ASN A 22 15.65 -15.81 6.55
C ASN A 22 16.22 -14.40 6.34
N SER A 23 15.76 -13.39 7.08
CA SER A 23 16.35 -12.04 7.12
C SER A 23 17.25 -11.94 8.36
N CYS A 24 18.48 -12.48 8.26
CA CYS A 24 19.49 -12.30 9.30
C CYS A 24 20.01 -10.86 9.27
N ALA A 25 19.40 -9.99 10.07
CA ALA A 25 20.03 -8.80 10.61
C ALA A 25 19.34 -8.45 11.95
N SER A 26 20.14 -8.38 13.01
CA SER A 26 19.77 -7.91 14.34
C SER A 26 19.08 -6.54 14.29
N VAL A 27 17.82 -6.45 14.71
CA VAL A 27 16.98 -5.24 14.63
C VAL A 27 17.01 -4.43 15.95
N GLU A 28 18.12 -4.47 16.68
CA GLU A 28 18.16 -3.89 18.04
C GLU A 28 18.46 -2.38 18.08
N ASP A 29 18.76 -1.70 16.96
CA ASP A 29 19.21 -0.28 17.00
C ASP A 29 18.59 0.67 15.93
N GLU A 30 17.44 0.37 15.33
CA GLU A 30 16.80 1.34 14.41
C GLU A 30 15.91 2.33 15.18
N VAL A 31 16.36 3.60 15.26
CA VAL A 31 15.60 4.74 15.77
C VAL A 31 14.34 4.91 14.92
N ASP A 32 13.17 4.82 15.55
CA ASP A 32 11.88 4.95 14.86
C ASP A 32 11.71 6.38 14.33
N ALA A 33 11.32 6.52 13.07
CA ALA A 33 11.00 7.82 12.48
C ALA A 33 9.61 8.32 12.92
N VAL A 34 8.80 7.44 13.52
CA VAL A 34 7.50 7.79 14.12
C VAL A 34 7.72 8.51 15.45
N THR A 35 7.19 9.72 15.55
CA THR A 35 7.44 10.62 16.68
C THR A 35 6.65 10.29 17.94
N ASP A 36 5.55 9.55 17.82
CA ASP A 36 4.73 9.14 18.96
C ASP A 36 5.14 7.73 19.44
N PRO A 37 5.69 7.60 20.66
CA PRO A 37 6.12 6.32 21.21
C PRO A 37 4.93 5.39 21.54
N ASP A 38 3.74 5.96 21.80
CA ASP A 38 2.54 5.22 22.17
C ASP A 38 1.72 4.78 20.93
N GLU A 39 2.13 5.22 19.74
CA GLU A 39 1.59 4.75 18.48
C GLU A 39 1.78 3.22 18.38
N PHE A 40 0.67 2.48 18.36
CA PHE A 40 0.54 1.02 18.46
C PHE A 40 0.71 0.37 19.85
N ALA A 41 0.62 1.10 20.96
CA ALA A 41 0.81 0.56 22.32
C ALA A 41 0.01 -0.72 22.60
N ASP A 42 -1.27 -0.74 22.19
CA ASP A 42 -2.19 -1.85 22.46
C ASP A 42 -2.36 -2.83 21.28
N ILE A 43 -1.45 -2.82 20.29
CA ILE A 43 -1.59 -3.66 19.08
C ILE A 43 -1.61 -5.16 19.37
N TYR A 44 -1.05 -5.56 20.51
CA TYR A 44 -1.00 -6.95 20.97
C TYR A 44 -2.08 -7.30 21.99
N GLU A 45 -2.92 -6.35 22.38
CA GLU A 45 -4.01 -6.60 23.32
C GLU A 45 -4.99 -7.61 22.70
N PRO A 46 -5.20 -8.77 23.33
CA PRO A 46 -6.12 -9.76 22.79
C PRO A 46 -7.56 -9.24 22.88
N LEU A 47 -8.33 -9.44 21.82
CA LEU A 47 -9.75 -9.11 21.81
C LEU A 47 -10.50 -9.82 22.94
N ASP A 48 -11.39 -9.09 23.61
CA ASP A 48 -12.22 -9.65 24.67
C ASP A 48 -13.09 -10.82 24.14
N VAL A 49 -12.91 -11.98 24.75
CA VAL A 49 -13.63 -13.23 24.47
C VAL A 49 -14.89 -13.39 25.33
N LYS A 50 -15.16 -12.46 26.24
CA LYS A 50 -16.35 -12.46 27.12
C LYS A 50 -17.42 -11.47 26.64
N SER A 51 -17.03 -10.38 25.98
CA SER A 51 -17.98 -9.43 25.41
C SER A 51 -18.83 -10.06 24.29
N LYS A 52 -20.12 -9.71 24.30
CA LYS A 52 -21.09 -10.06 23.25
C LYS A 52 -20.95 -9.17 22.00
N LYS A 53 -20.23 -8.06 22.10
CA LYS A 53 -20.10 -7.05 21.05
C LYS A 53 -18.62 -6.76 20.78
N ILE A 54 -18.31 -6.40 19.56
CA ILE A 54 -16.99 -5.92 19.14
C ILE A 54 -17.14 -4.52 18.56
N HIS A 55 -16.12 -3.69 18.73
CA HIS A 55 -16.06 -2.35 18.16
C HIS A 55 -15.28 -2.42 16.85
N ILE A 56 -15.87 -1.86 15.79
CA ILE A 56 -15.24 -1.73 14.49
C ILE A 56 -15.28 -0.24 14.18
N VAL A 57 -14.12 0.30 13.82
CA VAL A 57 -13.91 1.73 13.56
C VAL A 57 -13.15 1.90 12.26
N ASP A 58 -13.06 3.13 11.77
CA ASP A 58 -12.25 3.48 10.61
C ASP A 58 -10.77 3.18 10.87
N SER A 59 -10.10 2.54 9.91
CA SER A 59 -8.67 2.24 10.01
C SER A 59 -7.79 3.48 9.87
N GLY A 60 -8.31 4.57 9.29
CA GLY A 60 -7.63 5.87 9.24
C GLY A 60 -7.37 6.49 10.61
N LEU A 61 -7.98 5.95 11.68
CA LEU A 61 -7.63 6.31 13.07
C LEU A 61 -6.25 5.79 13.50
N THR A 62 -5.69 4.81 12.80
CA THR A 62 -4.33 4.31 13.02
C THR A 62 -3.38 4.85 11.94
N TYR A 63 -3.66 4.53 10.67
CA TYR A 63 -2.99 5.13 9.52
C TYR A 63 -3.79 4.88 8.23
N ASN A 64 -3.64 5.75 7.24
CA ASN A 64 -4.52 5.79 6.06
C ASN A 64 -4.17 4.79 4.94
N LEU A 65 -3.11 4.00 5.08
CA LEU A 65 -2.64 3.09 4.02
C LEU A 65 -2.98 1.63 4.37
N PRO A 66 -3.76 0.89 3.54
CA PRO A 66 -4.30 -0.43 3.90
C PRO A 66 -3.30 -1.59 3.74
N TYR A 67 -2.05 -1.39 4.15
CA TYR A 67 -0.98 -2.39 4.09
C TYR A 67 -1.28 -3.72 4.83
N PRO A 68 -2.01 -3.76 5.97
CA PRO A 68 -2.33 -5.01 6.64
C PRO A 68 -3.10 -6.00 5.76
N LEU A 69 -3.88 -5.50 4.81
CA LEU A 69 -4.62 -6.34 3.88
C LEU A 69 -3.65 -7.07 2.94
N ILE A 70 -2.70 -6.35 2.34
CA ILE A 70 -1.85 -6.86 1.25
C ILE A 70 -0.57 -7.54 1.75
N LEU A 71 -0.05 -7.16 2.93
CA LEU A 71 1.15 -7.75 3.53
C LEU A 71 0.88 -9.11 4.21
N ARG A 72 -0.36 -9.61 4.15
CA ARG A 72 -0.68 -10.96 4.60
C ARG A 72 0.21 -11.98 3.87
N PRO A 73 1.04 -12.78 4.58
CA PRO A 73 2.03 -13.66 3.94
C PRO A 73 1.46 -14.62 2.90
N GLN A 74 0.22 -15.07 3.09
CA GLN A 74 -0.46 -15.99 2.16
C GLN A 74 -0.79 -15.37 0.80
N ARG A 75 -0.76 -14.04 0.68
CA ARG A 75 -0.98 -13.34 -0.60
C ARG A 75 0.28 -13.27 -1.46
N GLY A 76 1.47 -13.30 -0.86
CA GLY A 76 2.75 -13.30 -1.59
C GLY A 76 2.87 -12.16 -2.62
N VAL A 77 2.54 -10.92 -2.21
CA VAL A 77 2.60 -9.76 -3.10
C VAL A 77 4.06 -9.32 -3.25
N ASP A 78 4.54 -9.24 -4.49
CA ASP A 78 5.92 -8.80 -4.81
C ASP A 78 6.02 -7.31 -5.17
N LEU A 79 4.93 -6.71 -5.68
CA LEU A 79 4.86 -5.32 -6.11
C LEU A 79 3.59 -4.69 -5.58
N ILE A 80 3.74 -3.56 -4.89
CA ILE A 80 2.65 -2.76 -4.35
C ILE A 80 2.69 -1.40 -5.04
N ILE A 81 1.58 -1.01 -5.68
CA ILE A 81 1.39 0.33 -6.23
C ILE A 81 0.41 1.04 -5.29
N SER A 82 0.97 1.84 -4.40
CA SER A 82 0.25 2.58 -3.36
C SER A 82 -0.06 3.99 -3.84
N PHE A 83 -1.26 4.48 -3.54
CA PHE A 83 -1.69 5.85 -3.76
C PHE A 83 -2.07 6.46 -2.42
N ASP A 84 -1.43 7.57 -2.05
CA ASP A 84 -1.66 8.27 -0.80
C ASP A 84 -2.35 9.62 -1.04
N PHE A 85 -3.53 9.76 -0.44
CA PHE A 85 -4.38 10.94 -0.49
C PHE A 85 -4.48 11.63 0.88
N SER A 86 -3.60 11.27 1.81
CA SER A 86 -3.64 11.79 3.17
C SER A 86 -3.40 13.30 3.18
N ALA A 87 -4.18 13.99 4.02
CA ALA A 87 -4.01 15.40 4.23
C ALA A 87 -2.61 15.69 4.78
N ARG A 88 -1.96 16.72 4.24
CA ARG A 88 -0.67 17.21 4.71
C ARG A 88 -0.81 18.64 5.23
N PRO A 89 0.10 19.09 6.13
CA PRO A 89 0.08 20.48 6.59
C PRO A 89 0.26 21.51 5.46
N SER A 90 0.91 21.12 4.37
CA SER A 90 1.17 21.95 3.19
C SER A 90 1.47 21.06 1.98
N ASP A 91 1.28 21.58 0.77
CA ASP A 91 1.66 20.93 -0.50
C ASP A 91 3.15 20.57 -0.51
N SER A 92 3.98 21.39 0.14
CA SER A 92 5.43 21.22 0.25
C SER A 92 5.88 20.32 1.41
N SER A 93 4.95 19.79 2.23
CA SER A 93 5.31 18.92 3.35
C SER A 93 5.75 17.51 2.88
N PRO A 94 6.69 16.86 3.59
CA PRO A 94 7.11 15.49 3.28
C PRO A 94 5.92 14.51 3.30
N PRO A 95 5.69 13.73 2.23
CA PRO A 95 4.48 12.92 2.09
C PRO A 95 4.65 11.48 2.61
N PHE A 96 5.44 11.27 3.66
CA PHE A 96 5.80 9.91 4.11
C PHE A 96 5.26 9.51 5.48
N LYS A 97 4.49 10.37 6.16
CA LYS A 97 3.99 10.10 7.52
C LYS A 97 3.26 8.76 7.61
N GLU A 98 2.25 8.54 6.78
CA GLU A 98 1.44 7.32 6.78
C GLU A 98 2.23 6.09 6.31
N LEU A 99 3.20 6.29 5.41
CA LEU A 99 4.07 5.23 4.93
C LEU A 99 5.05 4.75 6.01
N LEU A 100 5.59 5.67 6.82
CA LEU A 100 6.43 5.35 7.98
C LEU A 100 5.64 4.64 9.08
N LEU A 101 4.38 5.03 9.32
CA LEU A 101 3.48 4.29 10.21
C LEU A 101 3.24 2.86 9.72
N ALA A 102 3.05 2.67 8.40
CA ALA A 102 2.92 1.36 7.81
C ALA A 102 4.20 0.50 7.94
N GLU A 103 5.39 1.11 7.76
CA GLU A 103 6.68 0.45 7.99
C GLU A 103 6.84 0.02 9.46
N LYS A 104 6.54 0.91 10.42
CA LYS A 104 6.53 0.59 11.86
C LYS A 104 5.59 -0.58 12.15
N TRP A 105 4.36 -0.52 11.65
CA TRP A 105 3.38 -1.59 11.81
C TRP A 105 3.88 -2.93 11.25
N ALA A 106 4.47 -2.93 10.06
CA ALA A 106 4.99 -4.14 9.43
C ALA A 106 6.16 -4.73 10.25
N ARG A 107 7.09 -3.88 10.71
CA ARG A 107 8.20 -4.28 11.59
C ARG A 107 7.71 -4.89 12.89
N MET A 108 6.73 -4.27 13.56
CA MET A 108 6.11 -4.82 14.77
C MET A 108 5.48 -6.20 14.51
N ASN A 109 4.79 -6.36 13.39
CA ASN A 109 4.16 -7.63 13.00
C ASN A 109 5.12 -8.66 12.39
N LYS A 110 6.44 -8.39 12.36
CA LYS A 110 7.48 -9.22 11.73
C LYS A 110 7.18 -9.53 10.27
N LEU A 111 6.58 -8.57 9.56
CA LEU A 111 6.26 -8.67 8.14
C LEU A 111 7.34 -7.97 7.32
N PRO A 112 7.72 -8.52 6.16
CA PRO A 112 8.72 -7.91 5.30
C PRO A 112 8.14 -6.64 4.64
N PHE A 113 8.90 -5.55 4.73
CA PHE A 113 8.58 -4.24 4.16
C PHE A 113 9.85 -3.53 3.72
N PRO A 114 9.88 -2.83 2.57
CA PRO A 114 11.09 -2.16 2.13
C PRO A 114 11.40 -0.99 3.06
N LYS A 115 12.69 -0.77 3.34
CA LYS A 115 13.12 0.33 4.21
C LYS A 115 12.75 1.68 3.59
N ILE A 116 12.08 2.52 4.35
CA ILE A 116 11.75 3.89 3.95
C ILE A 116 12.84 4.82 4.50
N ASP A 117 13.66 5.40 3.62
CA ASP A 117 14.66 6.39 4.02
C ASP A 117 14.02 7.79 4.05
N PRO A 118 13.82 8.41 5.23
CA PRO A 118 13.19 9.73 5.32
C PRO A 118 13.98 10.81 4.57
N LYS A 119 15.29 10.62 4.40
CA LYS A 119 16.17 11.56 3.68
C LYS A 119 15.94 11.55 2.17
N VAL A 120 15.13 10.63 1.65
CA VAL A 120 14.73 10.65 0.24
C VAL A 120 14.06 11.98 -0.10
N PHE A 121 13.24 12.54 0.80
CA PHE A 121 12.63 13.84 0.58
C PHE A 121 13.69 14.95 0.45
N ASP A 122 14.66 15.00 1.37
CA ASP A 122 15.72 16.03 1.36
C ASP A 122 16.60 15.96 0.11
N ARG A 123 16.84 14.75 -0.40
CA ARG A 123 17.69 14.49 -1.57
C ARG A 123 16.98 14.73 -2.89
N GLU A 124 15.72 14.31 -2.98
CA GLU A 124 14.99 14.19 -4.24
C GLU A 124 13.89 15.24 -4.41
N GLY A 125 13.56 15.95 -3.34
CA GLY A 125 12.44 16.88 -3.29
C GLY A 125 11.09 16.19 -3.42
N LEU A 126 10.05 17.00 -3.60
CA LEU A 126 8.69 16.53 -3.84
C LEU A 126 8.57 15.96 -5.26
N LYS A 127 8.06 14.72 -5.38
CA LYS A 127 7.81 14.00 -6.63
C LYS A 127 6.40 13.43 -6.68
N GLU A 128 5.92 13.12 -7.88
CA GLU A 128 4.62 12.48 -8.12
C GLU A 128 4.57 11.03 -7.59
N CYS A 129 5.69 10.31 -7.65
CA CYS A 129 5.84 9.01 -7.00
C CYS A 129 7.29 8.72 -6.60
N TYR A 130 7.46 7.78 -5.66
CA TYR A 130 8.74 7.26 -5.17
C TYR A 130 8.75 5.74 -5.25
N VAL A 131 9.94 5.15 -5.43
CA VAL A 131 10.10 3.69 -5.50
C VAL A 131 11.00 3.22 -4.36
N PHE A 132 10.46 2.35 -3.51
CA PHE A 132 11.17 1.74 -2.40
C PHE A 132 11.37 0.25 -2.70
N LYS A 133 12.63 -0.14 -2.87
CA LYS A 133 13.02 -1.52 -3.20
C LYS A 133 13.52 -2.26 -1.95
N PRO A 134 13.33 -3.58 -1.87
CA PRO A 134 13.95 -4.40 -0.84
C PRO A 134 15.47 -4.25 -0.81
N LYS A 135 16.10 -4.45 0.35
CA LYS A 135 17.57 -4.51 0.42
C LYS A 135 18.07 -5.78 -0.26
N LYS A 136 19.30 -5.72 -0.77
CA LYS A 136 19.94 -6.90 -1.39
C LYS A 136 20.00 -8.05 -0.39
N GLY A 137 19.37 -9.18 -0.73
CA GLY A 137 19.32 -10.38 0.09
C GLY A 137 18.03 -10.55 0.90
N GLU A 138 17.19 -9.51 1.01
CA GLU A 138 15.85 -9.64 1.58
C GLU A 138 14.95 -10.43 0.62
N ARG A 139 14.36 -11.51 1.14
CA ARG A 139 13.44 -12.35 0.37
C ARG A 139 12.01 -12.06 0.79
N ASN A 140 11.09 -12.18 -0.16
CA ASN A 140 9.64 -12.03 0.04
C ASN A 140 9.22 -10.65 0.56
N CYS A 141 10.07 -9.65 0.38
CA CYS A 141 9.78 -8.25 0.66
C CYS A 141 9.28 -7.59 -0.63
N PRO A 142 8.14 -6.89 -0.61
CA PRO A 142 7.60 -6.25 -1.81
C PRO A 142 8.42 -5.01 -2.19
N THR A 143 8.49 -4.73 -3.49
CA THR A 143 8.78 -3.37 -3.97
C THR A 143 7.53 -2.51 -3.81
N VAL A 144 7.67 -1.29 -3.31
CA VAL A 144 6.58 -0.32 -3.16
C VAL A 144 6.81 0.85 -4.11
N ILE A 145 5.87 1.10 -5.01
CA ILE A 145 5.72 2.38 -5.72
C ILE A 145 4.70 3.19 -4.94
N HIS A 146 5.09 4.36 -4.45
CA HIS A 146 4.25 5.20 -3.61
C HIS A 146 3.95 6.51 -4.34
N PHE A 147 2.75 6.60 -4.91
CA PHE A 147 2.18 7.82 -5.47
C PHE A 147 1.66 8.71 -4.36
N VAL A 148 1.93 10.01 -4.48
CA VAL A 148 1.51 11.02 -3.49
C VAL A 148 0.67 12.07 -4.18
N LEU A 149 -0.33 12.61 -3.47
CA LEU A 149 -1.16 13.69 -3.98
C LEU A 149 -0.37 15.00 -4.03
N VAL A 150 0.07 15.40 -5.24
CA VAL A 150 0.88 16.60 -5.51
C VAL A 150 0.55 17.15 -6.89
N ASN A 151 0.50 18.49 -7.04
CA ASN A 151 0.32 19.17 -8.31
C ASN A 151 1.63 19.82 -8.79
N ILE A 152 2.47 19.03 -9.47
CA ILE A 152 3.80 19.44 -9.96
C ILE A 152 3.78 19.65 -11.47
N ASN A 153 3.98 18.59 -12.26
CA ASN A 153 4.06 18.73 -13.72
C ASN A 153 2.70 19.00 -14.35
N PHE A 154 1.60 18.57 -13.70
CA PHE A 154 0.24 18.79 -14.18
C PHE A 154 -0.10 20.28 -14.39
N ARG A 155 0.50 21.18 -13.61
CA ARG A 155 0.41 22.64 -13.84
C ARG A 155 0.88 23.06 -15.23
N THR A 156 1.89 22.38 -15.74
CA THR A 156 2.55 22.73 -17.01
C THR A 156 2.15 21.85 -18.19
N PHE A 157 1.72 20.61 -17.95
CA PHE A 157 1.39 19.61 -18.98
C PHE A 157 -0.06 19.15 -18.85
N LYS A 158 -0.74 18.99 -19.99
CA LYS A 158 -2.11 18.43 -20.04
C LYS A 158 -2.14 16.92 -20.24
N ALA A 159 -1.08 16.36 -20.79
CA ALA A 159 -0.83 14.92 -20.90
C ALA A 159 0.69 14.70 -20.85
N PRO A 160 1.17 13.48 -20.56
CA PRO A 160 2.60 13.21 -20.50
C PRO A 160 3.33 13.68 -21.76
N GLY A 161 4.27 14.61 -21.59
CA GLY A 161 5.03 15.23 -22.69
C GLY A 161 4.28 16.24 -23.56
N VAL A 162 3.02 16.57 -23.25
CA VAL A 162 2.21 17.55 -24.00
C VAL A 162 1.97 18.81 -23.15
N PRO A 163 2.66 19.93 -23.44
CA PRO A 163 2.53 21.15 -22.66
C PRO A 163 1.15 21.78 -22.83
N ARG A 164 0.74 22.56 -21.83
CA ARG A 164 -0.42 23.45 -21.90
C ARG A 164 -0.05 24.70 -22.69
N GLU A 165 -0.89 25.10 -23.63
CA GLU A 165 -0.60 26.21 -24.54
C GLU A 165 -1.43 27.44 -24.19
N THR A 166 -2.73 27.26 -23.94
CA THR A 166 -3.65 28.39 -23.70
C THR A 166 -3.65 28.80 -22.24
N GLU A 167 -3.91 30.09 -21.96
CA GLU A 167 -4.02 30.59 -20.58
C GLU A 167 -5.13 29.87 -19.79
N LYS A 168 -6.27 29.58 -20.43
CA LYS A 168 -7.36 28.81 -19.80
C LYS A 168 -6.93 27.42 -19.36
N GLU A 169 -6.09 26.73 -20.16
CA GLU A 169 -5.57 25.41 -19.79
C GLU A 169 -4.64 25.50 -18.57
N LYS A 170 -3.84 26.57 -18.46
CA LYS A 170 -2.92 26.80 -17.35
C LYS A 170 -3.67 27.18 -16.08
N GLU A 171 -4.62 28.12 -16.17
CA GLU A 171 -5.49 28.52 -15.05
C GLU A 171 -6.23 27.33 -14.45
N MET A 172 -6.71 26.39 -15.27
CA MET A 172 -7.40 25.19 -14.78
C MET A 172 -6.47 24.30 -13.93
N ALA A 173 -5.18 24.25 -14.24
CA ALA A 173 -4.22 23.40 -13.54
C ALA A 173 -3.45 24.12 -12.43
N ASP A 174 -3.59 25.44 -12.31
CA ASP A 174 -2.93 26.27 -11.31
C ASP A 174 -3.76 26.36 -10.03
N PHE A 175 -3.66 25.32 -9.19
CA PHE A 175 -4.36 25.25 -7.91
C PHE A 175 -3.54 24.47 -6.89
N ASP A 176 -3.67 24.85 -5.63
CA ASP A 176 -3.06 24.17 -4.49
C ASP A 176 -4.02 23.13 -3.90
N ILE A 177 -3.49 22.05 -3.32
CA ILE A 177 -4.33 21.02 -2.69
C ILE A 177 -4.59 21.38 -1.22
N PHE A 178 -3.53 21.69 -0.48
CA PHE A 178 -3.52 21.89 0.97
C PHE A 178 -3.12 23.32 1.37
N ASP A 179 -2.39 24.06 0.52
CA ASP A 179 -1.89 25.41 0.85
C ASP A 179 -2.98 26.48 0.75
N ASP A 180 -4.02 26.26 -0.06
CA ASP A 180 -5.16 27.18 -0.18
C ASP A 180 -6.13 27.02 1.01
N PRO A 181 -6.36 28.07 1.84
CA PRO A 181 -7.30 28.01 2.94
C PRO A 181 -8.76 27.82 2.51
N GLU A 182 -9.11 28.18 1.26
CA GLU A 182 -10.45 27.97 0.68
C GLU A 182 -10.52 26.68 -0.16
N THR A 183 -9.51 25.81 -0.05
CA THR A 183 -9.42 24.57 -0.81
C THR A 183 -10.70 23.72 -0.70
N PRO A 184 -11.27 23.25 -1.82
CA PRO A 184 -12.40 22.33 -1.79
C PRO A 184 -11.98 20.90 -1.40
N TYR A 185 -10.68 20.61 -1.25
CA TYR A 185 -10.11 19.26 -1.10
C TYR A 185 -9.94 18.81 0.36
N SER A 186 -10.53 19.53 1.31
CA SER A 186 -10.54 19.13 2.72
C SER A 186 -11.26 17.80 2.92
N THR A 187 -10.75 16.96 3.82
CA THR A 187 -11.36 15.69 4.23
C THR A 187 -12.80 15.86 4.76
N PHE A 188 -13.15 17.04 5.27
CA PHE A 188 -14.50 17.33 5.78
C PHE A 188 -15.46 17.84 4.70
N ASN A 189 -14.98 18.13 3.49
CA ASN A 189 -15.82 18.59 2.41
C ASN A 189 -16.37 17.42 1.58
N PHE A 190 -17.69 17.40 1.39
CA PHE A 190 -18.40 16.36 0.64
C PHE A 190 -19.10 16.90 -0.62
N GLN A 191 -18.99 18.21 -0.89
CA GLN A 191 -19.58 18.83 -2.08
C GLN A 191 -18.48 19.39 -2.98
N TYR A 192 -18.40 18.86 -4.18
CA TYR A 192 -17.42 19.26 -5.19
C TYR A 192 -18.12 19.95 -6.36
N SER A 193 -17.63 21.12 -6.74
CA SER A 193 -17.99 21.70 -8.03
C SER A 193 -17.42 20.81 -9.15
N ASN A 194 -18.01 20.89 -10.35
CA ASN A 194 -17.48 20.14 -11.50
C ASN A 194 -16.00 20.47 -11.76
N GLN A 195 -15.62 21.74 -11.58
CA GLN A 195 -14.23 22.18 -11.73
C GLN A 195 -13.32 21.50 -10.69
N ALA A 196 -13.67 21.56 -9.40
CA ALA A 196 -12.86 20.95 -8.35
C ALA A 196 -12.71 19.44 -8.54
N PHE A 197 -13.80 18.76 -8.93
CA PHE A 197 -13.78 17.34 -9.26
C PHE A 197 -12.85 17.04 -10.43
N THR A 198 -13.01 17.73 -11.57
CA THR A 198 -12.18 17.53 -12.77
C THR A 198 -10.71 17.82 -12.46
N GLN A 199 -10.40 18.88 -11.71
CA GLN A 199 -9.03 19.21 -11.32
C GLN A 199 -8.33 18.07 -10.57
N LEU A 200 -8.96 17.54 -9.51
CA LEU A 200 -8.36 16.47 -8.71
C LEU A 200 -8.34 15.12 -9.46
N HIS A 201 -9.39 14.84 -10.23
CA HIS A 201 -9.49 13.64 -11.06
C HIS A 201 -8.38 13.60 -12.12
N ASP A 202 -8.31 14.64 -12.95
CA ASP A 202 -7.36 14.74 -14.06
C ASP A 202 -5.92 14.82 -13.54
N LEU A 203 -5.70 15.47 -12.37
CA LEU A 203 -4.39 15.50 -11.72
C LEU A 203 -3.88 14.08 -11.43
N MET A 204 -4.72 13.24 -10.82
CA MET A 204 -4.31 11.88 -10.46
C MET A 204 -4.21 10.95 -11.67
N GLU A 205 -5.07 11.14 -12.68
CA GLU A 205 -4.92 10.47 -13.97
C GLU A 205 -3.58 10.82 -14.61
N PHE A 206 -3.27 12.12 -14.72
CA PHE A 206 -2.03 12.63 -15.28
C PHE A 206 -0.81 12.08 -14.53
N ASN A 207 -0.77 12.22 -13.20
CA ASN A 207 0.37 11.75 -12.40
C ASN A 207 0.61 10.24 -12.60
N THR A 208 -0.47 9.45 -12.71
CA THR A 208 -0.37 8.00 -12.96
C THR A 208 0.17 7.71 -14.36
N LEU A 209 -0.38 8.38 -15.39
CA LEU A 209 0.06 8.21 -16.78
C LEU A 209 1.50 8.68 -17.00
N ASN A 210 1.88 9.79 -16.38
CA ASN A 210 3.21 10.38 -16.48
C ASN A 210 4.31 9.47 -15.92
N ASN A 211 3.96 8.60 -14.96
CA ASN A 211 4.87 7.66 -14.34
C ASN A 211 4.65 6.19 -14.79
N ILE A 212 3.99 5.97 -15.93
CA ILE A 212 3.70 4.62 -16.43
C ILE A 212 4.96 3.78 -16.67
N GLU A 213 6.06 4.40 -17.09
CA GLU A 213 7.33 3.71 -17.33
C GLU A 213 7.97 3.22 -16.02
N VAL A 214 7.79 3.95 -14.91
CA VAL A 214 8.22 3.51 -13.57
C VAL A 214 7.48 2.23 -13.17
N ILE A 215 6.17 2.19 -13.40
CA ILE A 215 5.34 1.00 -13.14
C ILE A 215 5.80 -0.18 -14.01
N LYS A 216 6.00 0.04 -15.31
CA LYS A 216 6.46 -1.00 -16.24
C LYS A 216 7.81 -1.57 -15.83
N GLU A 217 8.76 -0.73 -15.45
CA GLU A 217 10.08 -1.19 -15.04
C GLU A 217 10.00 -1.99 -13.72
N ALA A 218 9.22 -1.53 -12.74
CA ALA A 218 9.01 -2.28 -11.50
C ALA A 218 8.31 -3.64 -11.74
N ILE A 219 7.37 -3.72 -12.68
CA ILE A 219 6.76 -5.01 -13.10
C ILE A 219 7.82 -5.92 -13.72
N LYS A 220 8.64 -5.38 -14.62
CA LYS A 220 9.72 -6.14 -15.27
C LYS A 220 10.73 -6.67 -14.26
N GLU A 221 11.16 -5.85 -13.31
CA GLU A 221 12.03 -6.26 -12.21
C GLU A 221 11.37 -7.33 -11.33
N SER A 222 10.08 -7.17 -11.01
CA SER A 222 9.32 -8.16 -10.24
C SER A 222 9.23 -9.51 -10.96
N ILE A 223 9.07 -9.51 -12.28
CA ILE A 223 9.09 -10.74 -13.10
C ILE A 223 10.46 -11.42 -13.02
N VAL A 224 11.56 -10.66 -13.12
CA VAL A 224 12.92 -11.20 -13.01
C VAL A 224 13.16 -11.78 -11.61
N TYR A 225 12.82 -11.03 -10.56
CA TYR A 225 12.90 -11.49 -9.18
C TYR A 225 12.14 -12.81 -8.97
N ARG A 226 10.93 -12.93 -9.52
CA ARG A 226 10.09 -14.13 -9.38
C ARG A 226 10.64 -15.34 -10.15
N LYS A 227 11.39 -15.12 -11.24
CA LYS A 227 12.12 -16.20 -11.95
C LYS A 227 13.28 -16.74 -11.12
N GLU A 228 14.00 -15.87 -10.44
CA GLU A 228 15.14 -16.23 -9.58
C GLU A 228 14.69 -16.78 -8.22
N ASN A 229 13.51 -16.35 -7.75
CA ASN A 229 12.94 -16.71 -6.46
C ASN A 229 11.49 -17.21 -6.64
N PRO A 230 11.28 -18.45 -7.13
CA PRO A 230 9.94 -19.02 -7.25
C PRO A 230 9.25 -19.00 -5.88
N SER A 231 8.18 -18.22 -5.76
CA SER A 231 7.44 -18.01 -4.50
C SER A 231 6.93 -19.33 -3.92
N ARG A 232 6.90 -19.49 -2.59
CA ARG A 232 6.30 -20.65 -1.90
C ARG A 232 4.77 -20.67 -1.95
N CYS A 233 4.12 -19.51 -2.09
CA CYS A 233 2.67 -19.41 -2.30
C CYS A 233 2.36 -19.60 -3.79
N SER A 234 2.50 -20.83 -4.26
CA SER A 234 1.88 -21.26 -5.50
C SER A 234 0.36 -21.23 -5.31
N VAL A 235 -0.28 -20.09 -5.59
CA VAL A 235 -1.63 -20.13 -6.15
C VAL A 235 -1.50 -20.34 -7.66
N SER A 236 -0.61 -21.24 -8.08
CA SER A 236 -0.84 -21.91 -9.36
C SER A 236 -1.99 -22.87 -9.09
N LEU A 237 -3.22 -22.42 -9.30
CA LEU A 237 -4.20 -23.38 -9.78
C LEU A 237 -3.63 -23.84 -11.12
N SER A 238 -2.99 -25.00 -11.13
CA SER A 238 -2.51 -25.53 -12.40
C SER A 238 -3.75 -25.67 -13.30
N LEU A 239 -3.66 -25.25 -14.56
CA LEU A 239 -4.79 -25.40 -15.49
C LEU A 239 -5.24 -26.88 -15.58
N ASN A 240 -4.32 -27.82 -15.36
CA ASN A 240 -4.61 -29.25 -15.25
C ASN A 240 -5.42 -29.60 -13.99
N GLU A 241 -5.18 -28.93 -12.85
CA GLU A 241 -5.97 -29.11 -11.62
C GLU A 241 -7.41 -28.58 -11.75
N ILE A 242 -7.62 -27.54 -12.56
CA ILE A 242 -8.95 -27.00 -12.87
C ILE A 242 -9.75 -27.99 -13.74
N GLN A 243 -9.12 -28.59 -14.75
CA GLN A 243 -9.75 -29.58 -15.62
C GLN A 243 -10.16 -30.85 -14.86
N ASN A 244 -9.30 -31.34 -13.95
CA ASN A 244 -9.59 -32.54 -13.14
C ASN A 244 -10.82 -32.37 -12.24
N LYS A 245 -11.04 -31.17 -11.68
CA LYS A 245 -12.24 -30.87 -10.88
C LYS A 245 -13.54 -30.82 -11.69
N MET A 246 -13.48 -30.48 -12.98
CA MET A 246 -14.65 -30.53 -13.86
C MET A 246 -15.02 -31.97 -14.25
N PHE A 247 -14.04 -32.86 -14.40
CA PHE A 247 -14.28 -34.28 -14.72
C PHE A 247 -14.88 -35.06 -13.55
N LEU A 248 -14.38 -34.85 -12.33
CA LEU A 248 -14.92 -35.48 -11.11
C LEU A 248 -16.39 -35.10 -10.80
N LYS A 249 -16.82 -33.89 -11.18
CA LYS A 249 -18.22 -33.45 -11.07
C LYS A 249 -19.15 -34.09 -12.10
N ARG A 250 -18.63 -34.58 -13.23
CA ARG A 250 -19.42 -35.27 -14.26
C ARG A 250 -19.66 -36.74 -13.88
N GLU A 251 -18.64 -37.44 -13.39
CA GLU A 251 -18.77 -38.85 -13.00
C GLU A 251 -19.68 -39.07 -11.78
N THR A 252 -19.76 -38.10 -10.86
CA THR A 252 -20.65 -38.20 -9.69
C THR A 252 -22.13 -37.98 -10.01
N ARG A 253 -22.47 -37.47 -11.22
CA ARG A 253 -23.86 -37.27 -11.67
C ARG A 253 -24.43 -38.45 -12.46
N GLU A 254 -23.61 -39.45 -12.83
CA GLU A 254 -24.02 -40.59 -13.68
C GLU A 254 -24.28 -41.90 -12.93
N LYS A 255 -24.47 -41.89 -11.61
CA LYS A 255 -25.02 -43.08 -10.93
C LYS A 255 -26.55 -43.02 -10.90
N PRO A 256 -27.27 -43.88 -11.65
CA PRO A 256 -28.71 -43.97 -11.53
C PRO A 256 -29.04 -44.52 -10.15
N ARG A 257 -29.87 -43.80 -9.39
CA ARG A 257 -30.52 -44.34 -8.20
C ARG A 257 -31.41 -45.50 -8.66
N LYS A 258 -31.06 -46.72 -8.25
CA LYS A 258 -31.99 -47.85 -8.22
C LYS A 258 -32.93 -47.71 -7.03
#